data_AF-A0AAE0DQS6-F1
#
_entry.id   AF-A0AAE0DQS6-F1
#
_cell.length_a   1.000
_cell.length_b   1.000
_cell.length_c   1.000
_cell.angle_alpha   90.00
_cell.angle_beta   90.00
_cell.angle_gamma   90.00
#
_symmetry.space_group_name_H-M   'P 1'
#
loop_
_entity.id
_entity.type
_entity.pdbx_description
1 polymer ?
#
loop_
_entity_poly.entity_id
_entity_poly.type
_entity_poly.pdbx_seq_one_letter_code
_entity_poly.pdbx_strand_id
1 'polypeptide(L)'
;MDTSDEEESIVLRQRREFQPLYTRALLIRDQRDGRWHINRDRAGSHDRIWNDYIIDECKYPSKYFRRRFRMRCELFWRILSNVEAHDVYFMQRNDAAGRPRLSELQKSIAAIRLLSHSYKADCCDEYLLLGETTDVESKKHFCDIVIALYVGWAWGTNGAGEEFF
;
A
#
# COMPACT_ATOMS: atom_id res chain seq x y z
N MET A 1 -9.56 60.67 21.09
CA MET A 1 -8.44 60.39 20.17
C MET A 1 -8.08 58.97 20.54
N ASP A 2 -8.69 58.04 19.82
CA ASP A 2 -9.19 56.79 20.39
C ASP A 2 -8.23 55.65 20.09
N THR A 3 -7.88 54.91 21.14
CA THR A 3 -6.97 53.75 21.14
C THR A 3 -7.41 52.62 20.20
N SER A 4 -8.66 52.63 19.74
CA SER A 4 -9.19 51.68 18.76
C SER A 4 -8.55 51.84 17.37
N ASP A 5 -8.26 53.07 16.94
CA ASP A 5 -7.70 53.34 15.61
C ASP A 5 -6.22 52.92 15.53
N GLU A 6 -5.50 53.00 16.65
CA GLU A 6 -4.11 52.56 16.75
C GLU A 6 -4.01 51.02 16.74
N GLU A 7 -4.90 50.31 17.43
CA GLU A 7 -4.92 48.84 17.40
C GLU A 7 -5.30 48.28 16.01
N GLU A 8 -6.26 48.89 15.33
CA GLU A 8 -6.57 48.53 13.93
C GLU A 8 -5.37 48.81 13.00
N SER A 9 -4.62 49.89 13.24
CA SER A 9 -3.40 50.19 12.46
C SER A 9 -2.31 49.13 12.66
N ILE A 10 -2.16 48.60 13.88
CA ILE A 10 -1.20 47.54 14.21
C ILE A 10 -1.61 46.24 13.54
N VAL A 11 -2.88 45.86 13.63
CA VAL A 11 -3.42 44.64 13.00
C VAL A 11 -3.29 44.71 11.48
N LEU A 12 -3.61 45.85 10.87
CA LEU A 12 -3.50 46.04 9.41
C LEU A 12 -2.04 46.00 8.94
N ARG A 13 -1.10 46.49 9.76
CA ARG A 13 0.34 46.43 9.47
C ARG A 13 0.88 45.01 9.59
N GLN A 14 0.51 44.30 10.66
CA GLN A 14 0.84 42.89 10.86
C GLN A 14 0.28 42.03 9.72
N ARG A 15 -0.96 42.29 9.29
CA ARG A 15 -1.58 41.61 8.16
C ARG A 15 -0.86 41.92 6.85
N ARG A 16 -0.47 43.19 6.57
CA ARG A 16 0.33 43.54 5.39
C ARG A 16 1.70 42.84 5.34
N GLU A 17 2.32 42.61 6.49
CA GLU A 17 3.62 41.92 6.58
C GLU A 17 3.49 40.40 6.47
N PHE A 18 2.47 39.79 7.10
CA PHE A 18 2.29 38.34 7.11
C PHE A 18 1.53 37.79 5.89
N GLN A 19 0.65 38.58 5.27
CA GLN A 19 -0.14 38.15 4.10
C GLN A 19 0.73 37.74 2.89
N PRO A 20 1.80 38.46 2.49
CA PRO A 20 2.66 37.99 1.41
C PRO A 20 3.46 36.74 1.78
N LEU A 21 3.82 36.54 3.06
CA LEU A 21 4.48 35.31 3.52
C LEU A 21 3.51 34.11 3.48
N TYR A 22 2.26 34.32 3.88
CA TYR A 22 1.21 33.32 3.81
C TYR A 22 0.86 32.95 2.35
N THR A 23 0.66 33.96 1.49
CA THR A 23 0.40 33.75 0.06
C THR A 23 1.60 33.09 -0.63
N ARG A 24 2.84 33.46 -0.27
CA ARG A 24 4.06 32.82 -0.79
C ARG A 24 4.20 31.37 -0.30
N ALA A 25 3.87 31.09 0.96
CA ALA A 25 3.84 29.72 1.47
C ALA A 25 2.75 28.86 0.81
N LEU A 26 1.59 29.45 0.49
CA LEU A 26 0.54 28.79 -0.30
C LEU A 26 0.95 28.56 -1.76
N LEU A 27 1.66 29.51 -2.38
CA LEU A 27 2.19 29.38 -3.75
C LEU A 27 3.35 28.38 -3.85
N ILE A 28 4.21 28.30 -2.82
CA ILE A 28 5.25 27.25 -2.72
C ILE A 28 4.62 25.85 -2.57
N ARG A 29 3.46 25.75 -1.89
CA ARG A 29 2.70 24.50 -1.79
C ARG A 29 2.10 24.03 -3.12
N ASP A 30 1.85 24.96 -4.05
CA ASP A 30 1.32 24.67 -5.40
C ASP A 30 2.42 24.46 -6.46
N GLN A 31 3.68 24.77 -6.13
CA GLN A 31 4.83 24.21 -6.84
C GLN A 31 4.91 22.72 -6.50
N ARG A 32 4.21 21.93 -7.32
CA ARG A 32 4.35 20.47 -7.35
C ARG A 32 5.81 20.16 -7.69
N ASP A 33 6.65 20.03 -6.68
CA ASP A 33 7.87 19.25 -6.80
C ASP A 33 7.45 17.92 -7.43
N GLY A 34 8.00 17.65 -8.62
CA GLY A 34 7.74 16.40 -9.32
C GLY A 34 7.92 15.25 -8.32
N ARG A 35 7.00 14.30 -8.33
CA ARG A 35 7.01 13.15 -7.40
C ARG A 35 8.42 12.54 -7.41
N TRP A 36 9.14 12.66 -6.29
CA TRP A 36 10.47 12.08 -6.16
C TRP A 36 10.34 10.57 -6.25
N HIS A 37 10.73 9.99 -7.39
CA HIS A 37 10.65 8.56 -7.62
C HIS A 37 11.85 7.88 -6.95
N ILE A 38 11.64 7.39 -5.73
CA ILE A 38 12.62 6.55 -5.03
C ILE A 38 12.69 5.20 -5.76
N ASN A 39 13.88 4.83 -6.23
CA ASN A 39 14.10 3.49 -6.78
C ASN A 39 14.15 2.47 -5.63
N ARG A 40 12.98 1.98 -5.28
CA ARG A 40 12.77 0.90 -4.33
C ARG A 40 13.04 -0.41 -5.07
N ASP A 41 14.20 -1.02 -4.88
CA ASP A 41 14.67 -2.25 -5.54
C ASP A 41 13.65 -3.42 -5.47
N ARG A 42 12.71 -3.42 -6.41
CA ARG A 42 11.54 -4.32 -6.41
C ARG A 42 11.97 -5.77 -6.65
N ALA A 43 12.92 -5.98 -7.55
CA ALA A 43 13.44 -7.30 -7.86
C ALA A 43 14.20 -7.87 -6.65
N GLY A 44 15.14 -7.11 -6.08
CA GLY A 44 15.87 -7.58 -4.91
C GLY A 44 15.02 -7.72 -3.65
N SER A 45 13.89 -7.02 -3.54
CA SER A 45 12.89 -7.31 -2.51
C SER A 45 12.21 -8.67 -2.71
N HIS A 46 11.81 -9.00 -3.94
CA HIS A 46 11.20 -10.30 -4.25
C HIS A 46 12.16 -11.44 -3.91
N ASP A 47 13.42 -11.34 -4.37
CA ASP A 47 14.44 -12.35 -4.13
C ASP A 47 14.72 -12.54 -2.64
N ARG A 48 14.73 -11.45 -1.86
CA ARG A 48 14.89 -11.52 -0.40
C ARG A 48 13.77 -12.32 0.26
N ILE A 49 12.52 -12.02 -0.07
CA ILE A 49 11.36 -12.76 0.46
C ILE A 49 11.46 -14.24 0.08
N TRP A 50 11.78 -14.50 -1.19
CA TRP A 50 11.88 -15.85 -1.73
C TRP A 50 12.90 -16.69 -0.97
N ASN A 51 14.12 -16.15 -0.80
CA ASN A 51 15.20 -16.82 -0.09
C ASN A 51 14.97 -16.90 1.43
N ASP A 52 14.31 -15.91 2.03
CA ASP A 52 14.09 -15.88 3.47
C ASP A 52 13.03 -16.89 3.93
N TYR A 53 11.99 -17.13 3.14
CA TYR A 53 10.77 -17.78 3.61
C TYR A 53 10.17 -18.87 2.71
N ILE A 54 10.50 -18.87 1.43
CA ILE A 54 9.77 -19.67 0.44
C ILE A 54 10.53 -20.91 0.01
N ILE A 55 11.81 -20.76 -0.36
CA ILE A 55 12.60 -21.86 -0.90
C ILE A 55 12.79 -22.98 0.15
N ASP A 56 12.97 -24.22 -0.30
CA ASP A 56 13.09 -25.38 0.59
C ASP A 56 14.22 -25.21 1.64
N GLU A 57 15.36 -24.65 1.22
CA GLU A 57 16.48 -24.27 2.08
C GLU A 57 16.38 -22.80 2.54
N CYS A 58 15.17 -22.33 2.86
CA CYS A 58 14.97 -20.94 3.26
C CYS A 58 15.74 -20.59 4.55
N LYS A 59 16.15 -19.32 4.64
CA LYS A 59 16.89 -18.81 5.80
C LYS A 59 16.14 -18.98 7.11
N TYR A 60 14.82 -18.86 7.09
CA TYR A 60 13.97 -18.95 8.28
C TYR A 60 13.03 -20.15 8.23
N PRO A 61 13.13 -21.09 9.18
CA PRO A 61 12.20 -22.21 9.29
C PRO A 61 10.74 -21.77 9.43
N SER A 62 9.80 -22.62 9.02
CA SER A 62 8.35 -22.36 8.96
C SER A 62 7.71 -21.73 10.21
N LYS A 63 8.26 -21.99 11.41
CA LYS A 63 7.81 -21.36 12.67
C LYS A 63 7.93 -19.83 12.65
N TYR A 64 8.96 -19.29 11.98
CA TYR A 64 9.17 -17.86 11.84
C TYR A 64 8.20 -17.25 10.84
N PHE A 65 7.91 -17.96 9.74
CA PHE A 65 6.87 -17.58 8.80
C PHE A 65 5.53 -17.40 9.54
N ARG A 66 5.15 -18.39 10.34
CA ARG A 66 3.91 -18.35 11.13
C ARG A 66 3.90 -17.23 12.16
N ARG A 67 5.02 -16.95 12.81
CA ARG A 67 5.13 -15.81 13.74
C ARG A 67 4.99 -14.47 13.01
N ARG A 68 5.57 -14.34 11.81
CA ARG A 68 5.63 -13.06 11.07
C ARG A 68 4.40 -12.76 10.23
N PHE A 69 3.73 -13.78 9.69
CA PHE A 69 2.54 -13.63 8.83
C PHE A 69 1.27 -14.18 9.47
N ARG A 70 1.37 -14.72 10.69
CA ARG A 70 0.25 -15.32 11.46
C ARG A 70 -0.46 -16.48 10.76
N MET A 71 0.17 -17.08 9.75
CA MET A 71 -0.37 -18.19 8.95
C MET A 71 0.68 -19.24 8.62
N ARG A 72 0.25 -20.46 8.28
CA ARG A 72 1.18 -21.50 7.78
C ARG A 72 1.60 -21.19 6.34
N CYS A 73 2.82 -21.59 5.97
CA CYS A 73 3.34 -21.38 4.61
C CYS A 73 2.49 -22.11 3.55
N GLU A 74 2.01 -23.32 3.82
CA GLU A 74 1.17 -24.05 2.85
C GLU A 74 -0.17 -23.35 2.58
N LEU A 75 -0.76 -22.75 3.62
CA LEU A 75 -2.00 -21.97 3.47
C LEU A 75 -1.74 -20.70 2.66
N PHE A 76 -0.60 -20.05 2.90
CA PHE A 76 -0.18 -18.89 2.12
C PHE A 76 -0.10 -19.21 0.63
N TRP A 77 0.54 -20.32 0.25
CA TRP A 77 0.63 -20.75 -1.15
C TRP A 77 -0.72 -20.96 -1.82
N ARG A 78 -1.66 -21.60 -1.10
CA ARG A 78 -3.03 -21.81 -1.62
C ARG A 78 -3.75 -20.49 -1.84
N ILE A 79 -3.63 -19.55 -0.90
CA ILE A 79 -4.26 -18.24 -1.05
C ILE A 79 -3.59 -17.47 -2.18
N LEU A 80 -2.26 -17.48 -2.27
CA LEU A 80 -1.51 -16.78 -3.31
C LEU A 80 -1.92 -17.25 -4.72
N SER A 81 -1.96 -18.56 -4.94
CA SER A 81 -2.38 -19.15 -6.22
C SER A 81 -3.82 -18.76 -6.60
N ASN A 82 -4.73 -18.73 -5.63
CA ASN A 82 -6.11 -18.32 -5.88
C ASN A 82 -6.21 -16.82 -6.14
N VAL A 83 -5.47 -16.00 -5.40
CA VAL A 83 -5.46 -14.53 -5.56
C VAL A 83 -4.93 -14.13 -6.93
N GLU A 84 -3.85 -14.75 -7.39
CA GLU A 84 -3.29 -14.53 -8.72
C GLU A 84 -4.28 -14.89 -9.84
N ALA A 85 -5.02 -16.00 -9.68
CA ALA A 85 -6.01 -16.44 -10.65
C ALA A 85 -7.26 -15.54 -10.70
N HIS A 86 -7.64 -14.94 -9.57
CA HIS A 86 -8.90 -14.19 -9.46
C HIS A 86 -8.79 -12.69 -9.76
N ASP A 87 -7.61 -12.09 -9.60
CA ASP A 87 -7.46 -10.64 -9.80
C ASP A 87 -6.19 -10.29 -10.57
N VAL A 88 -6.42 -9.57 -11.67
CA VAL A 88 -5.41 -9.02 -12.57
C VAL A 88 -4.47 -8.04 -11.86
N TYR A 89 -4.89 -7.43 -10.75
CA TYR A 89 -4.04 -6.60 -9.91
C TYR A 89 -2.82 -7.37 -9.40
N PHE A 90 -2.98 -8.64 -9.04
CA PHE A 90 -1.90 -9.44 -8.48
C PHE A 90 -0.92 -9.93 -9.54
N MET A 91 -1.40 -10.24 -10.75
CA MET A 91 -0.55 -10.65 -11.88
C MET A 91 0.63 -9.70 -12.07
N GLN A 92 1.84 -10.26 -12.11
CA GLN A 92 3.03 -9.48 -12.41
C GLN A 92 3.01 -9.02 -13.88
N ARG A 93 3.13 -7.70 -14.08
CA ARG A 93 3.17 -7.07 -15.40
C ARG A 93 4.44 -6.28 -15.57
N ASN A 94 4.88 -6.09 -16.81
CA ASN A 94 5.96 -5.16 -17.10
C ASN A 94 5.44 -3.71 -17.10
N ASP A 95 6.26 -2.78 -16.66
CA ASP A 95 6.00 -1.35 -16.80
C ASP A 95 6.26 -0.87 -18.24
N ALA A 96 5.99 0.41 -18.50
CA ALA A 96 6.20 1.00 -19.82
C ALA A 96 7.67 1.01 -20.27
N ALA A 97 8.61 0.78 -19.34
CA ALA A 97 10.04 0.65 -19.60
C ALA A 97 10.49 -0.82 -19.69
N GLY A 98 9.55 -1.78 -19.69
CA GLY A 98 9.82 -3.21 -19.79
C GLY A 98 10.33 -3.87 -18.50
N ARG A 99 10.31 -3.16 -17.36
CA ARG A 99 10.77 -3.71 -16.06
C ARG A 99 9.62 -4.42 -15.35
N PRO A 100 9.87 -5.54 -14.67
CA PRO A 100 8.82 -6.22 -13.92
C PRO A 100 8.31 -5.32 -12.80
N ARG A 101 6.98 -5.18 -12.71
CA ARG A 101 6.31 -4.56 -11.57
C ARG A 101 6.37 -5.51 -10.36
N LEU A 102 5.79 -5.06 -9.26
CA LEU A 102 5.66 -5.88 -8.06
C LEU A 102 5.00 -7.22 -8.37
N SER A 103 5.60 -8.27 -7.81
CA SER A 103 5.07 -9.64 -7.88
C SER A 103 3.81 -9.79 -7.01
N GLU A 104 2.99 -10.78 -7.36
CA GLU A 104 1.88 -11.27 -6.54
C GLU A 104 2.33 -11.65 -5.12
N LEU A 105 3.51 -12.27 -5.00
CA LEU A 105 4.14 -12.62 -3.73
C LEU A 105 4.31 -11.40 -2.83
N GLN A 106 4.92 -10.33 -3.36
CA GLN A 106 5.17 -9.09 -2.62
C GLN A 106 3.88 -8.40 -2.18
N LYS A 107 2.91 -8.26 -3.10
CA LYS A 107 1.61 -7.64 -2.83
C LYS A 107 0.83 -8.40 -1.75
N SER A 108 0.80 -9.72 -1.86
CA SER A 108 0.09 -10.59 -0.91
C SER A 108 0.74 -10.56 0.48
N ILE A 109 2.07 -10.59 0.54
CA ILE A 109 2.79 -10.48 1.80
C ILE A 109 2.56 -9.11 2.45
N ALA A 110 2.54 -8.03 1.68
CA ALA A 110 2.22 -6.70 2.17
C ALA A 110 0.81 -6.65 2.77
N ALA A 111 -0.18 -7.13 2.04
CA ALA A 111 -1.56 -7.22 2.48
C ALA A 111 -1.70 -8.02 3.80
N ILE A 112 -1.12 -9.22 3.85
CA ILE A 112 -1.17 -10.09 5.03
C ILE A 112 -0.44 -9.46 6.21
N ARG A 113 0.68 -8.77 5.98
CA ARG A 113 1.41 -8.09 7.05
C ARG A 113 0.58 -6.95 7.63
N LEU A 114 -0.08 -6.16 6.79
CA LEU A 114 -0.97 -5.09 7.21
C LEU A 114 -2.24 -5.60 7.92
N LEU A 115 -2.70 -6.82 7.60
CA LEU A 115 -3.83 -7.47 8.28
C LEU A 115 -3.44 -8.13 9.60
N SER A 116 -2.25 -8.74 9.66
CA SER A 116 -1.77 -9.48 10.82
C SER A 116 -1.22 -8.59 11.94
N HIS A 117 -0.86 -7.37 11.60
CA HIS A 117 -0.28 -6.38 12.51
C HIS A 117 -1.15 -5.13 12.41
N SER A 118 -1.72 -4.66 13.53
CA SER A 118 -2.51 -3.42 13.61
C SER A 118 -1.68 -2.13 13.40
N TYR A 119 -0.57 -2.22 12.67
CA TYR A 119 0.38 -1.15 12.44
C TYR A 119 -0.06 -0.24 11.28
N LYS A 120 0.50 0.97 11.25
CA LYS A 120 0.43 1.86 10.11
C LYS A 120 1.16 1.23 8.92
N ALA A 121 0.67 1.51 7.71
CA ALA A 121 1.20 0.93 6.47
C ALA A 121 2.65 1.38 6.17
N ASP A 122 3.07 2.55 6.69
CA ASP A 122 4.44 3.07 6.61
C ASP A 122 5.50 2.09 7.17
N CYS A 123 5.19 1.29 8.19
CA CYS A 123 6.11 0.37 8.83
C CYS A 123 6.41 -0.89 7.99
N CYS A 124 5.63 -1.13 6.92
CA CYS A 124 5.83 -2.27 6.01
C CYS A 124 6.82 -1.95 4.87
N ASP A 125 7.11 -0.66 4.63
CA ASP A 125 7.99 -0.16 3.55
C ASP A 125 9.39 -0.78 3.65
N GLU A 126 10.06 -0.75 4.81
CA GLU A 126 11.51 -1.06 4.87
C GLU A 126 11.89 -2.49 4.43
N TYR A 127 11.03 -3.49 4.70
CA TYR A 127 11.32 -4.88 4.35
C TYR A 127 10.84 -5.24 2.94
N LEU A 128 9.68 -4.72 2.53
CA LEU A 128 9.07 -5.04 1.23
C LEU A 128 9.43 -4.04 0.13
N LEU A 129 10.07 -2.92 0.52
CA LEU A 129 10.38 -1.77 -0.33
C LEU A 129 9.14 -1.29 -1.10
N LEU A 130 8.01 -1.21 -0.39
CA LEU A 130 6.71 -0.82 -0.93
C LEU A 130 6.31 0.58 -0.47
N GLY A 131 5.53 1.27 -1.29
CA GLY A 131 4.93 2.54 -0.87
C GLY A 131 3.67 2.28 -0.01
N GLU A 132 3.38 3.20 0.91
CA GLU A 132 2.17 3.13 1.74
C GLU A 132 0.89 2.95 0.90
N THR A 133 0.78 3.65 -0.24
CA THR A 133 -0.37 3.55 -1.13
C THR A 133 -0.52 2.16 -1.76
N THR A 134 0.60 1.53 -2.12
CA THR A 134 0.58 0.17 -2.69
C THR A 134 0.22 -0.88 -1.65
N ASP A 135 0.61 -0.69 -0.39
CA ASP A 135 0.26 -1.61 0.69
C ASP A 135 -1.24 -1.55 1.02
N VAL A 136 -1.80 -0.34 1.10
CA VAL A 136 -3.22 -0.14 1.36
C VAL A 136 -4.08 -0.69 0.22
N GLU A 137 -3.66 -0.47 -1.03
CA GLU A 137 -4.36 -0.98 -2.21
C GLU A 137 -4.28 -2.51 -2.27
N SER A 138 -3.09 -3.09 -2.10
CA SER A 138 -2.91 -4.55 -2.06
C SER A 138 -3.78 -5.20 -0.98
N LYS A 139 -3.87 -4.58 0.21
CA LYS A 139 -4.76 -5.06 1.27
C LYS A 139 -6.23 -5.09 0.85
N LYS A 140 -6.72 -4.04 0.19
CA LYS A 140 -8.13 -3.97 -0.24
C LYS A 140 -8.45 -5.09 -1.21
N HIS A 141 -7.71 -5.18 -2.31
CA HIS A 141 -7.88 -6.25 -3.31
C HIS A 141 -7.76 -7.64 -2.67
N PHE A 142 -6.77 -7.84 -1.81
CA PHE A 142 -6.60 -9.11 -1.10
C PHE A 142 -7.81 -9.47 -0.24
N CYS A 143 -8.35 -8.54 0.54
CA CYS A 143 -9.54 -8.77 1.36
C CYS A 143 -10.76 -9.11 0.51
N ASP A 144 -11.00 -8.36 -0.57
CA ASP A 144 -12.16 -8.57 -1.44
C ASP A 144 -12.13 -9.97 -2.06
N ILE A 145 -10.96 -10.41 -2.54
CA ILE A 145 -10.77 -11.76 -3.07
C ILE A 145 -10.94 -12.82 -1.99
N VAL A 146 -10.33 -12.65 -0.82
CA VAL A 146 -10.44 -13.63 0.28
C VAL A 146 -11.89 -13.76 0.75
N ILE A 147 -12.63 -12.65 0.83
CA ILE A 147 -14.06 -12.67 1.14
C ILE A 147 -14.82 -13.41 0.04
N ALA A 148 -14.60 -13.08 -1.23
CA ALA A 148 -15.29 -13.73 -2.34
C ALA A 148 -15.05 -15.26 -2.37
N LEU A 149 -13.82 -15.69 -2.13
CA LEU A 149 -13.40 -17.08 -2.24
C LEU A 149 -13.69 -17.95 -1.02
N TYR A 150 -13.57 -17.40 0.18
CA TYR A 150 -13.62 -18.20 1.40
C TYR A 150 -14.83 -17.87 2.28
N VAL A 151 -15.50 -16.73 2.04
CA VAL A 151 -16.68 -16.31 2.82
C VAL A 151 -17.94 -16.31 1.95
N GLY A 152 -17.87 -15.81 0.71
CA GLY A 152 -19.01 -15.69 -0.22
C GLY A 152 -19.67 -17.02 -0.56
N TRP A 153 -18.89 -18.10 -0.66
CA TRP A 153 -19.41 -19.45 -0.86
C TRP A 153 -20.24 -19.99 0.32
N ALA A 154 -20.06 -19.44 1.52
CA ALA A 154 -20.84 -19.84 2.71
C ALA A 154 -22.20 -19.15 2.80
N TRP A 155 -22.45 -18.09 2.01
CA TRP A 155 -23.70 -17.32 2.01
C TRP A 155 -24.54 -17.53 0.75
N GLY A 156 -24.34 -18.63 0.02
CA GLY A 156 -25.31 -19.15 -0.95
C GLY A 156 -25.91 -18.12 -1.90
N THR A 157 -25.11 -17.27 -2.55
CA THR A 157 -25.58 -16.50 -3.70
C THR A 157 -25.32 -17.28 -4.98
N ASN A 158 -26.00 -18.41 -5.14
CA ASN A 158 -26.38 -18.89 -6.46
C ASN A 158 -27.81 -18.41 -6.69
N GLY A 159 -27.96 -17.33 -7.47
CA GLY A 159 -29.27 -16.77 -7.77
C GLY A 159 -29.21 -15.55 -8.68
N ALA A 160 -29.30 -15.82 -9.98
CA ALA A 160 -29.75 -14.95 -11.07
C ALA A 160 -28.84 -13.81 -11.52
N GLY A 161 -28.28 -14.00 -12.72
CA GLY A 161 -27.61 -12.98 -13.50
C GLY A 161 -26.95 -13.54 -14.77
N GLU A 162 -27.59 -14.49 -15.45
CA GLU A 162 -27.48 -14.51 -16.91
C GLU A 162 -27.86 -13.10 -17.39
N GLU A 163 -26.92 -12.36 -17.97
CA GLU A 163 -27.08 -11.44 -19.10
C GLU A 163 -25.70 -10.83 -19.42
N PHE A 164 -24.96 -11.48 -20.32
CA PHE A 164 -24.08 -10.78 -21.24
C PHE A 164 -24.32 -11.39 -22.63
N PHE A 165 -25.18 -10.71 -23.39
CA PHE A 165 -25.18 -10.74 -24.84
C PHE A 165 -23.93 -10.02 -25.36
#